data_AF-W9S1C1-F1
#
_entry.id   AF-W9S1C1-F1
#
_cell.length_a   1.000
_cell.length_b   1.000
_cell.length_c   1.000
_cell.angle_alpha   90.00
_cell.angle_beta   90.00
_cell.angle_gamma   90.00
#
_symmetry.space_group_name_H-M   'P 1'
#
loop_
_entity.id
_entity.type
_entity.pdbx_description
1 polymer ?
#
loop_
_entity_poly.entity_id
_entity_poly.type
_entity_poly.pdbx_seq_one_letter_code
_entity_poly.pdbx_strand_id
1 'polypeptide(L)'
;MQHKNCGLHDASSYSQPCSSVASEPTSQHGFWRRDFLLFGLSSSLLSLFPSSGSFAEGDLKMASLVDEINAYSYLYPIELPSKKFLFKWVESRKPERYSSAAPLSPDARLRIVSERVDIIDNLIISVTIGPPNSRFIKSKDKSTWTTKDVADSVLSDKAALRVTSSQRMSESSVLDTHSSEIDGVPYWYYEYLVRKSPTKTAQESNIFRHYVSSTAERDGYLYTLNASTLNKQWSTMGPVLEKTVASFRLLPPTEEYVPPYKDPWRFW
;
A
#
# COMPACT_ATOMS: atom_id res chain seq x y z
N MET A 1 -8.52 -10.60 -75.91
CA MET A 1 -8.99 -9.25 -75.57
C MET A 1 -8.57 -8.97 -74.13
N GLN A 2 -7.71 -8.00 -73.80
CA GLN A 2 -7.71 -6.55 -74.09
C GLN A 2 -8.67 -5.75 -73.20
N HIS A 3 -8.07 -4.89 -72.35
CA HIS A 3 -8.41 -3.47 -72.09
C HIS A 3 -9.84 -3.09 -71.57
N LYS A 4 -10.04 -1.96 -70.86
CA LYS A 4 -9.16 -0.80 -70.58
C LYS A 4 -9.53 -0.09 -69.26
N ASN A 5 -8.58 0.65 -68.69
CA ASN A 5 -8.85 1.72 -67.71
C ASN A 5 -9.43 2.98 -68.37
N CYS A 6 -10.17 3.77 -67.59
CA CYS A 6 -10.20 5.25 -67.46
C CYS A 6 -11.54 5.66 -66.79
N GLY A 7 -11.68 6.76 -66.05
CA GLY A 7 -10.78 7.88 -65.71
C GLY A 7 -11.63 9.15 -65.49
N LEU A 8 -11.27 10.19 -64.72
CA LEU A 8 -10.10 10.58 -63.91
C LEU A 8 -10.66 11.38 -62.68
N HIS A 9 -10.06 12.35 -61.96
CA HIS A 9 -8.85 13.19 -62.01
C HIS A 9 -8.46 13.64 -60.58
N ASP A 10 -7.15 13.74 -60.31
CA ASP A 10 -6.40 14.77 -59.54
C ASP A 10 -6.81 15.18 -58.09
N ALA A 11 -5.90 15.64 -57.22
CA ALA A 11 -4.58 16.23 -57.49
C ALA A 11 -3.43 15.79 -56.55
N SER A 12 -2.21 16.10 -56.99
CA SER A 12 -0.92 15.94 -56.29
C SER A 12 -0.67 17.08 -55.28
N SER A 13 0.44 17.20 -54.53
CA SER A 13 1.76 16.52 -54.59
C SER A 13 2.50 16.65 -53.23
N TYR A 14 3.38 15.68 -52.92
CA TYR A 14 4.53 15.86 -52.02
C TYR A 14 5.83 15.83 -52.83
N SER A 15 6.87 16.56 -52.41
CA SER A 15 8.24 16.43 -52.93
C SER A 15 9.29 16.83 -51.87
N GLN A 16 10.56 16.46 -52.10
CA GLN A 16 11.58 16.23 -51.05
C GLN A 16 12.63 17.35 -50.85
N PRO A 17 13.37 17.36 -49.72
CA PRO A 17 14.42 18.34 -49.41
C PRO A 17 15.86 17.89 -49.75
N CYS A 18 16.78 18.86 -49.89
CA CYS A 18 18.25 18.79 -49.82
C CYS A 18 18.83 20.24 -49.89
N SER A 19 20.07 20.61 -49.50
CA SER A 19 21.20 19.88 -48.90
C SER A 19 22.29 20.82 -48.31
N SER A 20 23.01 20.36 -47.28
CA SER A 20 24.47 20.56 -46.98
C SER A 20 25.15 21.95 -46.85
N VAL A 21 25.43 22.33 -45.58
CA VAL A 21 26.78 22.48 -44.95
C VAL A 21 27.81 23.58 -45.38
N ALA A 22 28.12 24.45 -44.40
CA ALA A 22 29.38 25.12 -44.00
C ALA A 22 30.18 26.10 -44.91
N SER A 23 30.51 27.28 -44.35
CA SER A 23 31.90 27.65 -43.95
C SER A 23 31.98 28.94 -43.12
N GLU A 24 32.98 29.02 -42.24
CA GLU A 24 33.52 30.23 -41.56
C GLU A 24 34.86 30.62 -42.26
N PRO A 25 35.59 31.75 -41.99
CA PRO A 25 35.88 32.32 -40.66
C PRO A 25 36.18 33.86 -40.53
N THR A 26 36.50 34.28 -39.29
CA THR A 26 37.36 35.44 -38.88
C THR A 26 36.96 36.90 -39.14
N SER A 27 36.93 37.70 -38.06
CA SER A 27 37.83 38.86 -37.85
C SER A 27 37.87 39.28 -36.37
N GLN A 28 38.89 40.04 -35.93
CA GLN A 28 39.14 40.41 -34.53
C GLN A 28 38.98 41.92 -34.29
N HIS A 29 38.45 42.34 -33.13
CA HIS A 29 39.04 43.40 -32.28
C HIS A 29 38.33 43.58 -30.92
N GLY A 30 39.04 44.17 -29.96
CA GLY A 30 38.44 44.87 -28.81
C GLY A 30 38.51 44.19 -27.43
N PHE A 31 39.65 44.28 -26.75
CA PHE A 31 39.68 44.19 -25.28
C PHE A 31 39.00 45.43 -24.65
N TRP A 32 38.39 45.28 -23.48
CA TRP A 32 38.79 45.98 -22.24
C TRP A 32 38.08 45.35 -21.02
N ARG A 33 38.72 45.37 -19.85
CA ARG A 33 38.24 44.67 -18.64
C ARG A 33 37.15 45.46 -17.91
N ARG A 34 36.19 44.74 -17.33
CA ARG A 34 35.58 45.15 -16.05
C ARG A 34 34.92 43.95 -15.36
N ASP A 35 35.56 43.47 -14.30
CA ASP A 35 35.02 42.41 -13.47
C ASP A 35 33.82 42.91 -12.67
N PHE A 36 32.69 42.21 -12.75
CA PHE A 36 31.52 42.44 -11.91
C PHE A 36 31.13 41.13 -11.22
N LEU A 37 31.54 41.00 -9.96
CA LEU A 37 31.13 39.88 -9.11
C LEU A 37 29.66 40.03 -8.73
N LEU A 38 28.80 39.16 -9.25
CA LEU A 38 27.42 39.00 -8.81
C LEU A 38 27.22 37.56 -8.30
N PHE A 39 26.91 37.44 -7.01
CA PHE A 39 26.54 36.17 -6.40
C PHE A 39 25.16 35.72 -6.90
N GLY A 40 25.14 34.75 -7.81
CA GLY A 40 23.91 34.08 -8.23
C GLY A 40 23.49 33.01 -7.22
N LEU A 41 22.38 33.24 -6.50
CA LEU A 41 21.78 32.22 -5.63
C LEU A 41 21.17 31.10 -6.48
N SER A 42 21.71 29.89 -6.35
CA SER A 42 21.15 28.71 -7.01
C SER A 42 19.83 28.30 -6.35
N SER A 43 18.70 28.58 -7.01
CA SER A 43 17.38 28.17 -6.55
C SER A 43 17.08 26.74 -7.02
N SER A 44 17.14 25.78 -6.10
CA SER A 44 16.73 24.40 -6.38
C SER A 44 15.22 24.33 -6.58
N LEU A 45 14.78 24.13 -7.83
CA LEU A 45 13.39 23.85 -8.16
C LEU A 45 12.96 22.52 -7.54
N LEU A 46 12.19 22.57 -6.46
CA LEU A 46 11.52 21.41 -5.89
C LEU A 46 10.43 20.93 -6.86
N SER A 47 10.66 19.78 -7.50
CA SER A 47 9.67 19.09 -8.32
C SER A 47 8.57 18.50 -7.44
N LEU A 48 7.54 19.30 -7.15
CA LEU A 48 6.31 18.86 -6.50
C LEU A 48 5.60 17.82 -7.37
N PHE A 49 5.56 16.58 -6.91
CA PHE A 49 4.69 15.56 -7.49
C PHE A 49 3.22 15.92 -7.22
N PRO A 50 2.30 15.65 -8.17
CA PRO A 50 0.88 15.94 -7.97
C PRO A 50 0.27 14.98 -6.96
N SER A 51 -0.01 15.47 -5.74
CA SER A 51 -0.77 14.71 -4.75
C SER A 51 -2.24 14.60 -5.17
N SER A 52 -2.75 13.38 -5.22
CA SER A 52 -4.18 13.14 -5.43
C SER A 52 -4.97 13.60 -4.21
N GLY A 53 -6.06 14.34 -4.43
CA GLY A 53 -7.09 14.60 -3.42
C GLY A 53 -6.60 15.25 -2.11
N SER A 54 -6.23 16.53 -2.14
CA SER A 54 -5.96 17.29 -0.92
C SER A 54 -7.23 17.43 -0.06
N PHE A 55 -7.42 16.48 0.86
CA PHE A 55 -8.32 16.64 2.00
C PHE A 55 -7.69 17.69 2.90
N ALA A 56 -8.34 18.85 3.05
CA ALA A 56 -7.78 19.98 3.80
C ALA A 56 -7.34 19.53 5.20
N GLU A 57 -6.08 19.80 5.54
CA GLU A 57 -5.40 19.28 6.73
C GLU A 57 -5.80 20.05 8.00
N GLY A 58 -7.10 20.06 8.31
CA GLY A 58 -7.57 20.22 9.68
C GLY A 58 -7.15 18.99 10.49
N ASP A 59 -6.74 19.21 11.74
CA ASP A 59 -5.96 18.24 12.52
C ASP A 59 -6.67 16.89 12.76
N LEU A 60 -6.37 15.91 11.89
CA LEU A 60 -6.73 14.51 12.13
C LEU A 60 -5.99 14.04 13.38
N LYS A 61 -6.70 14.01 14.50
CA LYS A 61 -6.12 13.67 15.79
C LYS A 61 -5.90 12.16 15.85
N MET A 62 -4.63 11.76 15.81
CA MET A 62 -4.21 10.37 15.96
C MET A 62 -3.70 10.12 17.39
N ALA A 63 -3.87 8.91 17.88
CA ALA A 63 -3.14 8.37 19.03
C ALA A 63 -2.07 7.39 18.56
N SER A 64 -0.96 7.28 19.30
CA SER A 64 0.08 6.30 19.03
C SER A 64 -0.18 5.00 19.79
N LEU A 65 0.08 3.87 19.15
CA LEU A 65 0.23 2.56 19.77
C LEU A 65 1.68 2.10 19.65
N VAL A 66 2.19 1.51 20.73
CA VAL A 66 3.42 0.72 20.78
C VAL A 66 3.06 -0.67 21.30
N ASP A 67 3.59 -1.72 20.66
CA ASP A 67 3.55 -3.10 21.13
C ASP A 67 5.00 -3.53 21.36
N GLU A 68 5.41 -3.58 22.64
CA GLU A 68 6.78 -3.90 23.05
C GLU A 68 7.07 -5.41 22.98
N ILE A 69 6.02 -6.25 23.06
CA ILE A 69 6.10 -7.73 23.01
C ILE A 69 6.43 -8.21 21.59
N ASN A 70 5.83 -7.56 20.58
CA ASN A 70 6.02 -7.85 19.16
C ASN A 70 6.94 -6.83 18.45
N ALA A 71 7.40 -5.80 19.18
CA ALA A 71 8.26 -4.70 18.73
C ALA A 71 7.78 -4.01 17.44
N TYR A 72 6.60 -3.38 17.49
CA TYR A 72 6.06 -2.51 16.42
C TYR A 72 5.28 -1.32 16.97
N SER A 73 5.00 -0.33 16.13
CA SER A 73 4.10 0.80 16.42
C SER A 73 3.22 1.18 15.24
N TYR A 74 2.13 1.90 15.52
CA TYR A 74 1.32 2.60 14.51
C TYR A 74 0.49 3.73 15.15
N LEU A 75 0.08 4.70 14.34
CA LEU A 75 -0.89 5.74 14.70
C LEU A 75 -2.31 5.32 14.29
N TYR A 76 -3.31 5.62 15.10
CA TYR A 76 -4.72 5.36 14.81
C TYR A 76 -5.61 6.57 15.13
N PRO A 77 -6.72 6.79 14.39
CA PRO A 77 -7.50 8.02 14.51
C PRO A 77 -8.36 8.01 15.78
N ILE A 78 -8.40 9.13 16.51
CA ILE A 78 -9.24 9.30 17.71
C ILE A 78 -10.25 10.44 17.58
N GLU A 79 -10.05 11.41 16.68
CA GLU A 79 -11.02 12.47 16.41
C GLU A 79 -10.98 12.94 14.93
N LEU A 80 -12.13 13.10 14.28
CA LEU A 80 -12.22 13.76 12.97
C LEU A 80 -12.57 15.25 13.12
N PRO A 81 -11.83 16.17 12.45
CA PRO A 81 -12.00 17.62 12.64
C PRO A 81 -13.40 18.12 12.32
N SER A 82 -13.99 17.61 11.24
CA SER A 82 -15.18 18.18 10.61
C SER A 82 -16.48 18.06 11.42
N LYS A 83 -16.50 17.26 12.51
CA LYS A 83 -17.72 16.95 13.26
C LYS A 83 -17.54 16.78 14.78
N LYS A 84 -16.34 16.97 15.36
CA LYS A 84 -15.98 16.44 16.69
C LYS A 84 -16.32 14.95 16.84
N PHE A 85 -16.18 14.21 15.75
CA PHE A 85 -16.52 12.78 15.70
C PHE A 85 -15.40 12.02 16.43
N LEU A 86 -15.76 11.34 17.52
CA LEU A 86 -14.83 10.63 18.40
C LEU A 86 -14.99 9.12 18.22
N PHE A 87 -13.98 8.49 17.65
CA PHE A 87 -13.95 7.04 17.45
C PHE A 87 -14.08 6.29 18.79
N LYS A 88 -14.85 5.20 18.80
CA LYS A 88 -15.14 4.36 19.97
C LYS A 88 -14.44 3.02 19.85
N TRP A 89 -13.11 3.08 19.77
CA TRP A 89 -12.24 1.92 19.76
C TRP A 89 -12.39 1.10 21.05
N VAL A 90 -12.67 -0.18 20.88
CA VAL A 90 -12.57 -1.22 21.90
C VAL A 90 -11.49 -2.21 21.50
N GLU A 91 -10.61 -2.57 22.43
CA GLU A 91 -9.63 -3.64 22.27
C GLU A 91 -10.33 -4.99 22.34
N SER A 92 -10.69 -5.56 21.18
CA SER A 92 -11.22 -6.92 21.10
C SER A 92 -10.12 -7.96 21.33
N ARG A 93 -8.88 -7.63 20.98
CA ARG A 93 -7.66 -8.39 21.33
C ARG A 93 -6.58 -7.42 21.79
N LYS A 94 -6.15 -7.56 23.04
CA LYS A 94 -4.94 -6.88 23.54
C LYS A 94 -3.70 -7.43 22.84
N PRO A 95 -2.61 -6.64 22.73
CA PRO A 95 -1.28 -7.14 22.39
C PRO A 95 -0.94 -8.43 23.14
N GLU A 96 -0.80 -9.53 22.41
CA GLU A 96 -0.40 -10.84 22.95
C GLU A 96 0.69 -11.50 22.10
N ARG A 97 1.53 -12.33 22.74
CA ARG A 97 2.59 -13.09 22.05
C ARG A 97 2.00 -14.26 21.27
N TYR A 98 1.63 -14.00 20.02
CA TYR A 98 1.14 -14.95 19.01
C TYR A 98 0.02 -15.87 19.53
N SER A 99 -1.23 -15.40 19.36
CA SER A 99 -2.46 -16.00 19.90
C SER A 99 -2.48 -17.53 19.89
N SER A 100 -2.57 -18.13 21.09
CA SER A 100 -2.56 -19.59 21.30
C SER A 100 -3.82 -20.33 20.79
N ALA A 101 -4.75 -19.63 20.13
CA ALA A 101 -5.99 -20.21 19.63
C ALA A 101 -5.73 -21.17 18.46
N ALA A 102 -6.36 -22.35 18.47
CA ALA A 102 -6.23 -23.33 17.39
C ALA A 102 -6.56 -22.70 16.01
N PRO A 103 -5.79 -22.99 14.95
CA PRO A 103 -6.02 -22.41 13.63
C PRO A 103 -7.34 -22.92 13.05
N LEU A 104 -8.11 -22.01 12.44
CA LEU A 104 -9.45 -22.33 11.91
C LEU A 104 -9.41 -23.23 10.65
N SER A 105 -8.25 -23.30 9.98
CA SER A 105 -7.95 -24.27 8.92
C SER A 105 -6.45 -24.62 8.95
N PRO A 106 -6.03 -25.76 8.37
CA PRO A 106 -4.60 -26.10 8.26
C PRO A 106 -3.78 -25.14 7.37
N ASP A 107 -4.43 -24.30 6.55
CA ASP A 107 -3.77 -23.23 5.79
C ASP A 107 -3.64 -21.92 6.63
N ALA A 108 -4.34 -21.79 7.77
CA ALA A 108 -4.52 -20.52 8.49
C ALA A 108 -3.35 -20.20 9.46
N ARG A 109 -2.16 -19.91 8.89
CA ARG A 109 -0.91 -19.71 9.65
C ARG A 109 -0.71 -18.27 10.16
N LEU A 110 -1.64 -17.35 9.90
CA LEU A 110 -1.61 -15.99 10.46
C LEU A 110 -2.22 -15.95 11.87
N ARG A 111 -1.54 -15.26 12.79
CA ARG A 111 -2.05 -14.97 14.14
C ARG A 111 -2.32 -13.49 14.31
N ILE A 112 -3.56 -13.14 14.69
CA ILE A 112 -3.91 -11.79 15.12
C ILE A 112 -3.31 -11.59 16.51
N VAL A 113 -2.40 -10.62 16.66
CA VAL A 113 -1.73 -10.31 17.94
C VAL A 113 -2.30 -9.08 18.63
N SER A 114 -3.03 -8.23 17.91
CA SER A 114 -3.63 -6.98 18.42
C SER A 114 -4.81 -6.61 17.52
N GLU A 115 -5.95 -6.26 18.10
CA GLU A 115 -7.15 -5.88 17.36
C GLU A 115 -7.97 -4.82 18.11
N ARG A 116 -8.33 -3.75 17.39
CA ARG A 116 -9.24 -2.69 17.85
C ARG A 116 -10.38 -2.54 16.88
N VAL A 117 -11.59 -2.44 17.42
CA VAL A 117 -12.84 -2.31 16.66
C VAL A 117 -13.56 -1.03 17.10
N ASP A 118 -13.95 -0.20 16.14
CA ASP A 118 -14.97 0.83 16.38
C ASP A 118 -16.34 0.16 16.20
N ILE A 119 -17.09 0.07 17.30
CA ILE A 119 -18.38 -0.63 17.34
C ILE A 119 -19.48 0.19 16.64
N ILE A 120 -19.36 1.52 16.59
CA ILE A 120 -20.36 2.42 16.01
C ILE A 120 -20.18 2.46 14.49
N ASP A 121 -18.98 2.78 14.03
CA ASP A 121 -18.67 2.98 12.61
C ASP A 121 -18.13 1.72 11.91
N ASN A 122 -18.10 0.59 12.62
CA ASN A 122 -17.72 -0.73 12.10
C ASN A 122 -16.28 -0.74 11.55
N LEU A 123 -15.37 0.04 12.14
CA LEU A 123 -13.98 0.08 11.72
C LEU A 123 -13.19 -1.02 12.42
N ILE A 124 -12.20 -1.60 11.76
CA ILE A 124 -11.33 -2.62 12.36
C ILE A 124 -9.88 -2.32 11.98
N ILE A 125 -9.03 -2.19 12.99
CA ILE A 125 -7.57 -2.12 12.87
C ILE A 125 -6.99 -3.35 13.57
N SER A 126 -6.19 -4.15 12.86
CA SER A 126 -5.60 -5.38 13.43
C SER A 126 -4.20 -5.68 12.90
N VAL A 127 -3.34 -6.17 13.79
CA VAL A 127 -2.00 -6.65 13.42
C VAL A 127 -2.00 -8.17 13.37
N THR A 128 -1.57 -8.71 12.23
CA THR A 128 -1.40 -10.14 11.99
C THR A 128 0.06 -10.45 11.74
N ILE A 129 0.57 -11.52 12.36
CA ILE A 129 1.93 -12.03 12.17
C ILE A 129 1.85 -13.49 11.68
N GLY A 130 2.68 -13.86 10.71
CA GLY A 130 2.79 -15.25 10.25
C GLY A 130 3.85 -15.48 9.18
N PRO A 131 4.16 -16.74 8.85
CA PRO A 131 5.21 -17.08 7.89
C PRO A 131 4.75 -16.79 6.44
N PRO A 132 5.67 -16.36 5.53
CA PRO A 132 5.40 -16.29 4.10
C PRO A 132 4.75 -17.57 3.53
N ASN A 133 3.88 -17.41 2.52
CA ASN A 133 3.32 -18.53 1.78
C ASN A 133 4.21 -18.86 0.59
N SER A 134 4.87 -20.03 0.65
CA SER A 134 5.83 -20.51 -0.34
C SER A 134 5.25 -20.82 -1.73
N ARG A 135 3.92 -20.80 -1.88
CA ARG A 135 3.25 -20.83 -3.20
C ARG A 135 3.55 -19.55 -4.00
N PHE A 136 3.66 -18.40 -3.31
CA PHE A 136 3.93 -17.08 -3.88
C PHE A 136 5.38 -16.66 -3.64
N ILE A 137 5.79 -16.55 -2.36
CA ILE A 137 7.13 -16.13 -1.95
C ILE A 137 8.09 -17.33 -1.99
N LYS A 138 8.77 -17.49 -3.13
CA LYS A 138 9.70 -18.62 -3.39
C LYS A 138 11.16 -18.32 -3.03
N SER A 139 11.56 -17.05 -3.08
CA SER A 139 12.92 -16.60 -2.78
C SER A 139 13.06 -16.17 -1.32
N LYS A 140 14.24 -16.38 -0.72
CA LYS A 140 14.62 -15.74 0.55
C LYS A 140 15.17 -14.32 0.37
N ASP A 141 15.56 -13.96 -0.85
CA ASP A 141 15.97 -12.60 -1.19
C ASP A 141 14.73 -11.71 -1.34
N LYS A 142 14.62 -10.71 -0.45
CA LYS A 142 13.50 -9.78 -0.39
C LYS A 142 13.46 -8.78 -1.55
N SER A 143 14.59 -8.56 -2.23
CA SER A 143 14.64 -7.68 -3.40
C SER A 143 13.83 -8.23 -4.59
N THR A 144 13.57 -9.53 -4.61
CA THR A 144 12.77 -10.20 -5.64
C THR A 144 11.28 -10.33 -5.28
N TRP A 145 10.81 -9.70 -4.19
CA TRP A 145 9.42 -9.82 -3.73
C TRP A 145 8.59 -8.64 -4.23
N THR A 146 7.60 -8.88 -5.10
CA THR A 146 6.64 -7.82 -5.46
C THR A 146 5.63 -7.62 -4.34
N THR A 147 5.08 -6.40 -4.22
CA THR A 147 3.95 -6.13 -3.31
C THR A 147 2.79 -7.09 -3.55
N LYS A 148 2.54 -7.49 -4.81
CA LYS A 148 1.47 -8.43 -5.13
C LYS A 148 1.75 -9.83 -4.58
N ASP A 149 2.96 -10.35 -4.69
CA ASP A 149 3.31 -11.66 -4.11
C ASP A 149 3.18 -11.66 -2.57
N VAL A 150 3.52 -10.54 -1.93
CA VAL A 150 3.35 -10.34 -0.48
C VAL A 150 1.87 -10.25 -0.10
N ALA A 151 1.07 -9.47 -0.85
CA ALA A 151 -0.37 -9.36 -0.63
C ALA A 151 -1.08 -10.71 -0.83
N ASP A 152 -0.85 -11.39 -1.95
CA ASP A 152 -1.44 -12.69 -2.25
C ASP A 152 -1.00 -13.76 -1.22
N SER A 153 0.27 -13.72 -0.78
CA SER A 153 0.77 -14.56 0.32
C SER A 153 -0.05 -14.36 1.60
N VAL A 154 -0.16 -13.13 2.11
CA VAL A 154 -0.90 -12.82 3.35
C VAL A 154 -2.39 -13.15 3.21
N LEU A 155 -3.02 -12.77 2.09
CA LEU A 155 -4.45 -12.99 1.87
C LEU A 155 -4.80 -14.48 1.74
N SER A 156 -3.93 -15.30 1.17
CA SER A 156 -4.15 -16.74 1.02
C SER A 156 -4.28 -17.50 2.34
N ASP A 157 -3.55 -17.07 3.38
CA ASP A 157 -3.60 -17.63 4.74
C ASP A 157 -4.70 -16.99 5.61
N LYS A 158 -5.19 -15.80 5.22
CA LYS A 158 -6.29 -15.09 5.91
C LYS A 158 -7.66 -15.71 5.64
N ALA A 159 -7.79 -16.52 4.58
CA ALA A 159 -9.02 -17.20 4.17
C ALA A 159 -9.34 -18.41 5.08
N ALA A 160 -9.89 -18.13 6.27
CA ALA A 160 -10.11 -19.10 7.35
C ALA A 160 -11.18 -20.20 7.11
N LEU A 161 -11.88 -20.19 5.96
CA LEU A 161 -12.99 -21.12 5.67
C LEU A 161 -12.61 -22.21 4.66
N ARG A 162 -13.23 -23.39 4.79
CA ARG A 162 -13.07 -24.53 3.87
C ARG A 162 -13.85 -24.33 2.56
N VAL A 163 -13.53 -23.26 1.83
CA VAL A 163 -14.09 -22.96 0.51
C VAL A 163 -13.18 -23.54 -0.59
N THR A 164 -13.74 -23.91 -1.75
CA THR A 164 -12.95 -24.41 -2.89
C THR A 164 -12.04 -23.31 -3.43
N SER A 165 -10.91 -23.66 -4.06
CA SER A 165 -9.88 -22.69 -4.45
C SER A 165 -10.38 -21.59 -5.41
N SER A 166 -11.30 -21.94 -6.33
CA SER A 166 -11.97 -20.98 -7.22
C SER A 166 -12.90 -20.02 -6.45
N GLN A 167 -13.56 -20.50 -5.40
CA GLN A 167 -14.39 -19.66 -4.53
C GLN A 167 -13.55 -18.78 -3.61
N ARG A 168 -12.40 -19.26 -3.08
CA ARG A 168 -11.47 -18.44 -2.25
C ARG A 168 -11.03 -17.17 -2.99
N MET A 169 -10.67 -17.27 -4.28
CA MET A 169 -10.31 -16.12 -5.12
C MET A 169 -11.50 -15.18 -5.44
N SER A 170 -12.74 -15.57 -5.15
CA SER A 170 -13.93 -14.72 -5.29
C SER A 170 -14.33 -13.98 -4.00
N GLU A 171 -13.66 -14.28 -2.88
CA GLU A 171 -13.94 -13.64 -1.59
C GLU A 171 -13.09 -12.39 -1.34
N SER A 172 -11.89 -12.27 -1.94
CA SER A 172 -11.03 -11.09 -1.81
C SER A 172 -10.37 -10.66 -3.14
N SER A 173 -10.37 -9.36 -3.42
CA SER A 173 -9.76 -8.77 -4.61
C SER A 173 -8.84 -7.62 -4.26
N VAL A 174 -7.56 -7.72 -4.62
CA VAL A 174 -6.57 -6.62 -4.51
C VAL A 174 -6.88 -5.55 -5.56
N LEU A 175 -6.80 -4.28 -5.16
CA LEU A 175 -7.15 -3.11 -5.97
C LEU A 175 -5.92 -2.25 -6.32
N ASP A 176 -5.12 -1.88 -5.31
CA ASP A 176 -3.83 -1.20 -5.46
C ASP A 176 -2.70 -1.99 -4.80
N THR A 177 -1.47 -1.83 -5.32
CA THR A 177 -0.24 -2.36 -4.73
C THR A 177 0.94 -1.42 -4.99
N HIS A 178 1.58 -0.93 -3.94
CA HIS A 178 2.84 -0.19 -4.02
C HIS A 178 3.82 -0.61 -2.91
N SER A 179 5.04 -0.09 -2.94
CA SER A 179 6.06 -0.35 -1.90
C SER A 179 6.87 0.91 -1.62
N SER A 180 7.46 0.97 -0.43
CA SER A 180 8.40 2.00 -0.03
C SER A 180 9.46 1.40 0.88
N GLU A 181 10.63 2.03 0.96
CA GLU A 181 11.70 1.66 1.90
C GLU A 181 11.82 2.74 2.97
N ILE A 182 11.86 2.31 4.23
CA ILE A 182 11.93 3.20 5.39
C ILE A 182 12.97 2.61 6.34
N ASP A 183 14.01 3.38 6.66
CA ASP A 183 15.13 2.98 7.52
C ASP A 183 15.81 1.66 7.09
N GLY A 184 15.90 1.41 5.77
CA GLY A 184 16.43 0.18 5.18
C GLY A 184 15.50 -1.04 5.22
N VAL A 185 14.26 -0.86 5.68
CA VAL A 185 13.23 -1.91 5.75
C VAL A 185 12.21 -1.69 4.62
N PRO A 186 11.93 -2.69 3.77
CA PRO A 186 10.85 -2.61 2.79
C PRO A 186 9.48 -2.76 3.46
N TYR A 187 8.57 -1.87 3.10
CA TYR A 187 7.15 -1.92 3.45
C TYR A 187 6.32 -2.07 2.16
N TRP A 188 5.50 -3.11 2.12
CA TRP A 188 4.60 -3.44 1.01
C TRP A 188 3.18 -3.01 1.38
N TYR A 189 2.59 -2.09 0.60
CA TYR A 189 1.29 -1.47 0.86
C TYR A 189 0.27 -1.91 -0.18
N TYR A 190 -0.93 -2.29 0.24
CA TYR A 190 -1.96 -2.77 -0.69
C TYR A 190 -3.39 -2.51 -0.21
N GLU A 191 -4.25 -2.22 -1.18
CA GLU A 191 -5.70 -2.02 -1.03
C GLU A 191 -6.43 -3.30 -1.48
N TYR A 192 -7.48 -3.73 -0.76
CA TYR A 192 -8.29 -4.87 -1.17
C TYR A 192 -9.71 -4.85 -0.60
N LEU A 193 -10.64 -5.40 -1.37
CA LEU A 193 -11.99 -5.73 -0.90
C LEU A 193 -12.02 -7.16 -0.33
N VAL A 194 -12.87 -7.38 0.67
CA VAL A 194 -13.33 -8.71 1.07
C VAL A 194 -14.86 -8.73 1.07
N ARG A 195 -15.46 -9.70 0.38
CA ARG A 195 -16.90 -9.92 0.37
C ARG A 195 -17.35 -10.49 1.72
N LYS A 196 -18.37 -9.89 2.33
CA LYS A 196 -19.02 -10.43 3.52
C LYS A 196 -20.32 -11.13 3.13
N SER A 197 -20.65 -12.21 3.85
CA SER A 197 -21.99 -12.79 3.82
C SER A 197 -23.03 -11.72 4.23
N PRO A 198 -24.18 -11.62 3.55
CA PRO A 198 -25.29 -10.78 3.99
C PRO A 198 -25.72 -11.12 5.42
N THR A 199 -26.07 -10.11 6.20
CA THR A 199 -26.55 -10.27 7.59
C THR A 199 -28.02 -9.89 7.69
N LYS A 200 -28.71 -10.32 8.76
CA LYS A 200 -30.15 -10.00 8.96
C LYS A 200 -30.44 -8.49 8.94
N THR A 201 -29.47 -7.66 9.28
CA THR A 201 -29.54 -6.19 9.32
C THR A 201 -29.06 -5.50 8.04
N ALA A 202 -28.54 -6.24 7.06
CA ALA A 202 -28.08 -5.72 5.77
C ALA A 202 -28.39 -6.76 4.67
N GLN A 203 -29.57 -6.62 4.06
CA GLN A 203 -30.09 -7.50 3.01
C GLN A 203 -29.52 -7.18 1.61
N GLU A 204 -28.73 -6.13 1.47
CA GLU A 204 -28.01 -5.81 0.23
C GLU A 204 -27.09 -6.98 -0.17
N SER A 205 -27.23 -7.47 -1.40
CA SER A 205 -26.66 -8.75 -1.85
C SER A 205 -25.13 -8.77 -2.02
N ASN A 206 -24.45 -7.64 -1.79
CA ASN A 206 -23.03 -7.43 -2.06
C ASN A 206 -22.37 -6.52 -1.01
N ILE A 207 -22.41 -6.90 0.26
CA ILE A 207 -21.64 -6.21 1.31
C ILE A 207 -20.15 -6.50 1.12
N PHE A 208 -19.35 -5.47 0.84
CA PHE A 208 -17.89 -5.54 0.89
C PHE A 208 -17.34 -4.78 2.11
N ARG A 209 -16.32 -5.35 2.75
CA ARG A 209 -15.41 -4.62 3.64
C ARG A 209 -14.20 -4.20 2.81
N HIS A 210 -13.86 -2.92 2.89
CA HIS A 210 -12.69 -2.33 2.24
C HIS A 210 -11.54 -2.32 3.24
N TYR A 211 -10.36 -2.80 2.82
CA TYR A 211 -9.13 -2.82 3.60
C TYR A 211 -8.03 -2.07 2.86
N VAL A 212 -7.20 -1.36 3.62
CA VAL A 212 -5.79 -1.10 3.27
C VAL A 212 -4.90 -1.84 4.25
N SER A 213 -3.67 -2.16 3.85
CA SER A 213 -2.70 -2.83 4.72
C SER A 213 -1.27 -2.40 4.41
N SER A 214 -0.42 -2.45 5.43
CA SER A 214 1.03 -2.33 5.31
C SER A 214 1.67 -3.59 5.89
N THR A 215 2.55 -4.22 5.13
CA THR A 215 3.31 -5.41 5.55
C THR A 215 4.80 -5.12 5.51
N ALA A 216 5.52 -5.53 6.56
CA ALA A 216 6.98 -5.59 6.60
C ALA A 216 7.45 -6.99 6.97
N GLU A 217 8.72 -7.30 6.74
CA GLU A 217 9.34 -8.59 7.08
C GLU A 217 10.32 -8.44 8.25
N ARG A 218 10.29 -9.38 9.19
CA ARG A 218 11.29 -9.57 10.24
C ARG A 218 11.45 -11.06 10.57
N ASP A 219 12.67 -11.51 10.77
CA ASP A 219 13.02 -12.84 11.31
C ASP A 219 12.43 -14.05 10.52
N GLY A 220 12.09 -13.84 9.24
CA GLY A 220 11.43 -14.81 8.37
C GLY A 220 9.89 -14.77 8.39
N TYR A 221 9.30 -13.74 9.00
CA TYR A 221 7.85 -13.61 9.22
C TYR A 221 7.33 -12.26 8.72
N LEU A 222 6.10 -12.27 8.21
CA LEU A 222 5.38 -11.10 7.74
C LEU A 222 4.61 -10.49 8.91
N TYR A 223 4.82 -9.20 9.15
CA TYR A 223 4.12 -8.36 10.12
C TYR A 223 3.20 -7.42 9.33
N THR A 224 1.88 -7.63 9.41
CA THR A 224 0.89 -6.87 8.63
C THR A 224 -0.04 -6.08 9.54
N LEU A 225 -0.03 -4.76 9.43
CA LEU A 225 -1.11 -3.91 9.93
C LEU A 225 -2.23 -3.85 8.88
N ASN A 226 -3.44 -4.20 9.29
CA ASN A 226 -4.66 -4.13 8.50
C ASN A 226 -5.53 -2.99 9.06
N ALA A 227 -6.09 -2.14 8.20
CA ALA A 227 -7.05 -1.09 8.59
C ALA A 227 -8.25 -1.12 7.63
N SER A 228 -9.49 -1.06 8.14
CA SER A 228 -10.67 -1.38 7.32
C SER A 228 -12.00 -0.75 7.76
N THR A 229 -12.91 -0.61 6.80
CA THR A 229 -14.28 -0.08 6.96
C THR A 229 -15.27 -0.78 6.02
N LEU A 230 -16.57 -0.55 6.15
CA LEU A 230 -17.54 -1.01 5.14
C LEU A 230 -17.38 -0.18 3.86
N ASN A 231 -17.51 -0.78 2.68
CA ASN A 231 -17.22 -0.10 1.42
C ASN A 231 -18.02 1.22 1.21
N LYS A 232 -19.24 1.29 1.76
CA LYS A 232 -20.08 2.51 1.78
C LYS A 232 -19.50 3.71 2.56
N GLN A 233 -18.52 3.49 3.44
CA GLN A 233 -17.81 4.51 4.21
C GLN A 233 -16.41 4.81 3.62
N TRP A 234 -15.97 4.11 2.57
CA TRP A 234 -14.61 4.22 2.03
C TRP A 234 -14.24 5.65 1.62
N SER A 235 -15.13 6.36 0.93
CA SER A 235 -14.91 7.76 0.50
C SER A 235 -14.72 8.77 1.64
N THR A 236 -15.03 8.39 2.89
CA THR A 236 -14.82 9.23 4.09
C THR A 236 -13.68 8.72 4.96
N MET A 237 -13.54 7.39 5.09
CA MET A 237 -12.62 6.76 6.03
C MET A 237 -11.32 6.25 5.38
N GLY A 238 -11.28 6.06 4.05
CA GLY A 238 -10.12 5.55 3.31
C GLY A 238 -8.85 6.35 3.58
N PRO A 239 -8.81 7.67 3.31
CA PRO A 239 -7.64 8.52 3.57
C PRO A 239 -7.18 8.54 5.05
N VAL A 240 -8.08 8.24 5.98
CA VAL A 240 -7.79 8.15 7.42
C VAL A 240 -7.15 6.79 7.77
N LEU A 241 -7.62 5.71 7.14
CA LEU A 241 -7.07 4.36 7.27
C LEU A 241 -5.76 4.20 6.46
N GLU A 242 -5.58 4.95 5.37
CA GLU A 242 -4.32 5.12 4.64
C GLU A 242 -3.26 5.77 5.54
N LYS A 243 -3.57 6.93 6.17
CA LYS A 243 -2.69 7.55 7.18
C LYS A 243 -2.39 6.60 8.36
N THR A 244 -3.32 5.72 8.72
CA THR A 244 -3.10 4.65 9.71
C THR A 244 -2.04 3.65 9.22
N VAL A 245 -2.19 3.05 8.04
CA VAL A 245 -1.24 2.02 7.56
C VAL A 245 0.12 2.61 7.14
N ALA A 246 0.16 3.83 6.61
CA ALA A 246 1.38 4.55 6.28
C ALA A 246 2.26 4.86 7.51
N SER A 247 1.68 4.82 8.72
CA SER A 247 2.37 5.03 9.99
C SER A 247 2.92 3.76 10.66
N PHE A 248 2.66 2.57 10.10
CA PHE A 248 3.11 1.30 10.67
C PHE A 248 4.64 1.18 10.64
N ARG A 249 5.28 0.94 11.79
CA ARG A 249 6.74 0.77 11.88
C ARG A 249 7.12 -0.45 12.70
N LEU A 250 8.13 -1.17 12.22
CA LEU A 250 8.86 -2.17 12.98
C LEU A 250 9.87 -1.46 13.90
N LEU A 251 9.73 -1.62 15.21
CA LEU A 251 10.62 -1.02 16.21
C LEU A 251 11.83 -1.91 16.50
N PRO A 252 12.95 -1.39 17.04
CA PRO A 252 14.03 -2.23 17.54
C PRO A 252 13.54 -3.29 18.55
N PRO A 253 13.98 -4.56 18.46
CA PRO A 253 13.65 -5.59 19.44
C PRO A 253 13.98 -5.19 20.88
N THR A 254 13.02 -5.39 21.77
CA THR A 254 13.13 -5.21 23.23
C THR A 254 13.60 -6.50 23.91
N GLU A 255 13.85 -6.46 25.23
CA GLU A 255 14.05 -7.69 26.02
C GLU A 255 12.78 -8.56 26.09
N GLU A 256 11.59 -7.97 25.91
CA GLU A 256 10.32 -8.71 25.85
C GLU A 256 10.08 -9.40 24.50
N TYR A 257 10.80 -9.00 23.45
CA TYR A 257 10.62 -9.53 22.10
C TYR A 257 11.12 -10.97 21.98
N VAL A 258 10.17 -11.87 21.76
CA VAL A 258 10.44 -13.27 21.40
C VAL A 258 10.11 -13.44 19.92
N PRO A 259 11.12 -13.60 19.03
CA PRO A 259 10.87 -13.74 17.61
C PRO A 259 10.05 -15.02 17.30
N PRO A 260 9.20 -15.00 16.25
CA PRO A 260 8.27 -16.08 15.96
C PRO A 260 8.91 -17.47 15.80
N TYR A 261 10.16 -17.53 15.31
CA TYR A 261 10.90 -18.79 15.14
C TYR A 261 11.28 -19.51 16.46
N LYS A 262 11.12 -18.87 17.63
CA LYS A 262 11.31 -19.53 18.94
C LYS A 262 10.07 -20.33 19.37
N ASP A 263 8.87 -19.90 18.97
CA ASP A 263 7.58 -20.56 19.25
C ASP A 263 6.88 -21.00 17.93
N PRO A 264 7.55 -21.71 16.99
CA PRO A 264 7.02 -21.92 15.64
C PRO A 264 5.75 -22.78 15.62
N TRP A 265 5.54 -23.64 16.62
CA TRP A 265 4.31 -24.43 16.80
C TRP A 265 3.07 -23.57 17.03
N ARG A 266 3.23 -22.27 17.32
CA ARG A 266 2.09 -21.34 17.39
C ARG A 266 1.51 -21.02 16.01
N PHE A 267 2.20 -21.30 14.90
CA PHE A 267 1.75 -20.92 13.55
C PHE A 267 1.22 -22.10 12.72
N TRP A 268 1.04 -23.27 13.35
CA TRP A 268 0.52 -24.51 12.75
C TRP A 268 -0.56 -25.14 13.63
#